data_AF-A0A7S3M4H7-F1
#
_entry.id   AF-A0A7S3M4H7-F1
#
_cell.length_a   1.000
_cell.length_b   1.000
_cell.length_c   1.000
_cell.angle_alpha   90.00
_cell.angle_beta   90.00
_cell.angle_gamma   90.00
#
_symmetry.space_group_name_H-M   'P 1'
#
loop_
_entity.id
_entity.type
_entity.pdbx_description
1 polymer ?
#
loop_
_entity_poly.entity_id
_entity_poly.type
_entity_poly.pdbx_seq_one_letter_code
_entity_poly.pdbx_strand_id
1 'polypeptide(L)'
;AENLDIAEIQSAAGCAVHPLVTTHPITGVKNLYANPSHTASVLGYEKEASEALLQQLFAHTAQEKYAFRHVYEDDDLILWDNRAVHHRATGCPNEFPRKLVRTTVSNDNAPFEGPLVGATLTDP
;
A
#
# COMPACT_ATOMS: atom_id res chain seq x y z
N ALA A 1 -21.01 -4.35 -14.81
CA ALA A 1 -20.75 -3.04 -14.16
C ALA A 1 -19.87 -2.21 -15.10
N GLU A 2 -19.95 -0.88 -15.06
CA GLU A 2 -19.16 -0.02 -15.97
C GLU A 2 -17.67 -0.13 -15.63
N ASN A 3 -16.89 -0.74 -16.52
CA ASN A 3 -15.45 -0.67 -16.51
C ASN A 3 -15.06 0.74 -16.95
N LEU A 4 -14.82 1.64 -16.00
CA LEU A 4 -14.25 2.96 -16.27
C LEU A 4 -12.91 2.80 -16.99
N ASP A 5 -12.65 3.64 -17.99
CA ASP A 5 -11.38 3.66 -18.68
C ASP A 5 -10.25 4.08 -17.70
N ILE A 6 -9.08 3.46 -17.82
CA ILE A 6 -7.89 3.82 -17.03
C ILE A 6 -7.58 5.31 -17.18
N ALA A 7 -7.77 5.86 -18.39
CA ALA A 7 -7.57 7.28 -18.66
C ALA A 7 -8.54 8.16 -17.86
N GLU A 8 -9.79 7.74 -17.71
CA GLU A 8 -10.81 8.45 -16.94
C GLU A 8 -10.48 8.41 -15.44
N ILE A 9 -10.06 7.26 -14.91
CA ILE A 9 -9.65 7.10 -13.50
C ILE A 9 -8.44 7.98 -13.19
N GLN A 10 -7.45 8.03 -14.09
CA GLN A 10 -6.26 8.86 -13.91
C GLN A 10 -6.55 10.36 -14.05
N SER A 11 -7.60 10.73 -14.78
CA SER A 11 -8.04 12.12 -14.91
C SER A 11 -8.85 12.61 -13.69
N ALA A 12 -9.42 11.69 -12.91
CA ALA A 12 -10.13 12.02 -11.69
C ALA A 12 -9.13 12.51 -10.63
N ALA A 13 -9.31 13.75 -10.18
CA ALA A 13 -8.43 14.37 -9.19
C ALA A 13 -8.36 13.51 -7.91
N GLY A 14 -7.16 13.02 -7.57
CA GLY A 14 -6.91 12.21 -6.38
C GLY A 14 -6.94 10.69 -6.59
N CYS A 15 -7.17 10.22 -7.81
CA CYS A 15 -7.08 8.80 -8.16
C CYS A 15 -5.84 8.51 -9.00
N ALA A 16 -5.19 7.36 -8.75
CA ALA A 16 -4.05 6.88 -9.51
C ALA A 16 -4.09 5.35 -9.61
N VAL A 17 -3.60 4.84 -10.73
CA VAL A 17 -3.50 3.39 -10.99
C VAL A 17 -2.07 2.94 -10.73
N HIS A 18 -1.93 1.89 -9.91
CA HIS A 18 -0.64 1.28 -9.58
C HIS A 18 -0.74 -0.25 -9.69
N PRO A 19 0.39 -0.94 -9.94
CA PRO A 19 0.44 -2.40 -9.84
C PRO A 19 0.07 -2.86 -8.42
N LEU A 20 -0.78 -3.88 -8.31
CA LEU A 20 -1.13 -4.49 -7.02
C LEU A 20 0.09 -5.11 -6.33
N VAL A 21 1.02 -5.64 -7.12
CA VAL A 21 2.31 -6.17 -6.66
C VAL A 21 3.42 -5.39 -7.32
N THR A 22 4.32 -4.84 -6.51
CA THR A 22 5.51 -4.10 -6.96
C THR A 22 6.76 -4.92 -6.67
N THR A 23 7.83 -4.69 -7.43
CA THR A 23 9.12 -5.34 -7.17
C THR A 23 10.07 -4.30 -6.60
N HIS A 24 10.65 -4.58 -5.44
CA HIS A 24 11.56 -3.67 -4.78
C HIS A 24 12.84 -3.50 -5.64
N PRO A 25 13.23 -2.27 -6.02
CA PRO A 25 14.26 -2.06 -7.04
C PRO A 25 15.68 -2.48 -6.61
N ILE A 26 15.95 -2.52 -5.30
CA ILE A 26 17.26 -2.96 -4.76
C ILE A 26 17.24 -4.45 -4.38
N THR A 27 16.28 -4.89 -3.55
CA THR A 27 16.23 -6.26 -3.03
C THR A 27 15.58 -7.28 -3.98
N GLY A 28 14.83 -6.85 -5.00
CA GLY A 28 14.06 -7.72 -5.90
C GLY A 28 12.84 -8.39 -5.25
N VAL A 29 12.54 -8.10 -3.98
CA VAL A 29 11.41 -8.69 -3.25
C VAL A 29 10.10 -8.13 -3.81
N LYS A 30 9.09 -9.00 -3.96
CA LYS A 30 7.73 -8.59 -4.33
C LYS A 30 6.98 -8.08 -3.11
N ASN A 31 6.39 -6.89 -3.22
CA ASN A 31 5.62 -6.24 -2.17
C ASN A 31 4.17 -6.02 -2.62
N LEU A 32 3.23 -6.20 -1.71
CA LEU A 32 1.85 -5.80 -1.92
C LEU A 32 1.72 -4.27 -1.82
N TYR A 33 1.25 -3.63 -2.88
CA TYR A 33 1.02 -2.19 -2.92
C TYR A 33 -0.49 -1.89 -2.86
N ALA A 34 -1.12 -2.32 -1.76
CA ALA A 34 -2.52 -2.04 -1.49
C ALA A 34 -2.78 -1.91 0.01
N ASN A 35 -3.63 -0.98 0.40
CA ASN A 35 -4.03 -0.83 1.80
C ASN A 35 -5.50 -0.38 1.93
N PRO A 36 -6.15 -0.64 3.08
CA PRO A 36 -7.56 -0.33 3.29
C PRO A 36 -7.92 1.15 3.19
N SER A 37 -6.97 2.06 3.38
CA SER A 37 -7.22 3.50 3.43
C SER A 37 -7.13 4.20 2.07
N HIS A 38 -6.43 3.61 1.11
CA HIS A 38 -6.12 4.25 -0.17
C HIS A 38 -6.50 3.41 -1.40
N THR A 39 -6.69 2.11 -1.26
CA THR A 39 -7.02 1.24 -2.39
C THR A 39 -8.53 1.11 -2.57
N ALA A 40 -9.04 1.60 -3.69
CA ALA A 40 -10.47 1.58 -4.00
C ALA A 40 -10.94 0.27 -4.66
N SER A 41 -10.21 -0.21 -5.68
CA SER A 41 -10.58 -1.39 -6.45
C SER A 41 -9.38 -1.99 -7.19
N VAL A 42 -9.56 -3.21 -7.70
CA VAL A 42 -8.63 -3.91 -8.58
C VAL A 42 -9.17 -3.86 -10.01
N LEU A 43 -8.38 -3.31 -10.92
CA LEU A 43 -8.77 -3.21 -12.34
C LEU A 43 -8.93 -4.59 -12.97
N GLY A 44 -9.92 -4.72 -13.85
CA GLY A 44 -10.23 -5.97 -14.56
C GLY A 44 -11.03 -6.99 -13.74
N TYR A 45 -11.40 -6.66 -12.50
CA TYR A 45 -12.28 -7.47 -11.66
C TYR A 45 -13.66 -6.81 -11.59
N GLU A 46 -14.72 -7.64 -11.56
CA GLU A 46 -16.04 -7.17 -11.13
C GLU A 46 -15.96 -6.65 -9.69
N LYS A 47 -16.84 -5.69 -9.34
CA LYS A 47 -16.77 -4.97 -8.07
C LYS A 47 -16.72 -5.90 -6.86
N GLU A 48 -17.62 -6.86 -6.80
CA GLU A 48 -17.73 -7.82 -5.69
C GLU A 48 -16.48 -8.71 -5.60
N ALA A 49 -15.92 -9.10 -6.74
CA ALA A 49 -14.70 -9.91 -6.80
C ALA A 49 -13.46 -9.10 -6.35
N SER A 50 -13.37 -7.83 -6.79
CA SER A 50 -12.35 -6.88 -6.35
C SER A 50 -12.41 -6.68 -4.84
N GLU A 51 -13.60 -6.44 -4.29
CA GLU A 51 -13.78 -6.23 -2.86
C GLU A 51 -13.40 -7.48 -2.05
N ALA A 52 -13.86 -8.66 -2.46
CA ALA A 52 -13.51 -9.91 -1.81
C ALA A 52 -12.01 -10.18 -1.82
N LEU A 53 -11.33 -9.92 -2.94
CA LEU A 53 -9.87 -10.05 -3.05
C LEU A 53 -9.15 -9.10 -2.12
N LEU A 54 -9.52 -7.82 -2.13
CA LEU A 54 -8.90 -6.80 -1.26
C LEU A 54 -9.11 -7.14 0.23
N GLN A 55 -10.30 -7.58 0.62
CA GLN A 55 -10.56 -8.02 2.00
C GLN A 55 -9.65 -9.17 2.42
N GLN A 56 -9.45 -10.18 1.56
CA GLN A 56 -8.54 -11.29 1.85
C GLN A 56 -7.08 -10.82 1.99
N LEU A 57 -6.63 -9.94 1.09
CA LEU A 57 -5.28 -9.38 1.13
C LEU A 57 -5.05 -8.54 2.39
N PHE A 58 -6.01 -7.71 2.76
CA PHE A 58 -5.92 -6.89 3.98
C PHE A 58 -5.96 -7.73 5.24
N ALA A 59 -6.79 -8.79 5.28
CA ALA A 59 -6.79 -9.75 6.38
C ALA A 59 -5.43 -10.48 6.49
N HIS A 60 -4.79 -10.79 5.35
CA HIS A 60 -3.46 -11.39 5.34
C HIS A 60 -2.39 -10.45 5.89
N THR A 61 -2.32 -9.21 5.40
CA THR A 61 -1.30 -8.24 5.83
C THR A 61 -1.48 -7.77 7.26
N ALA A 62 -2.69 -7.89 7.83
CA ALA A 62 -2.97 -7.54 9.22
C ALA A 62 -2.62 -8.64 10.24
N GLN A 63 -2.15 -9.82 9.81
CA GLN A 63 -1.77 -10.89 10.74
C GLN A 63 -0.61 -10.47 11.66
N GLU A 64 -0.69 -10.83 12.95
CA GLU A 64 0.30 -10.42 13.96
C GLU A 64 1.73 -10.84 13.62
N LYS A 65 1.92 -11.95 12.90
CA LYS A 65 3.24 -12.44 12.46
C LYS A 65 3.97 -11.48 11.49
N TYR A 66 3.25 -10.56 10.86
CA TYR A 66 3.81 -9.52 9.99
C TYR A 66 3.86 -8.15 10.69
N ALA A 67 3.32 -8.04 11.91
CA ALA A 67 3.21 -6.78 12.61
C ALA A 67 4.47 -6.52 13.45
N PHE A 68 5.05 -5.35 13.25
CA PHE A 68 6.00 -4.76 14.18
C PHE A 68 5.31 -3.62 14.93
N ARG A 69 5.45 -3.60 16.26
CA ARG A 69 4.89 -2.54 17.12
C ARG A 69 6.01 -1.86 17.88
N HIS A 70 6.20 -0.57 17.61
CA HIS A 70 7.09 0.29 18.37
C HIS A 70 6.34 0.98 19.51
N VAL A 71 6.95 1.01 20.69
CA VAL A 71 6.53 1.86 21.82
C VAL A 71 7.54 3.00 21.87
N TYR A 72 7.08 4.22 21.57
CA TYR A 72 7.95 5.38 21.51
C TYR A 72 8.44 5.77 22.91
N GLU A 73 9.74 6.00 23.01
CA GLU A 73 10.39 6.71 24.11
C GLU A 73 10.92 8.06 23.61
N ASP A 74 11.31 8.93 24.55
CA ASP A 74 11.91 10.21 24.19
C ASP A 74 13.21 9.99 23.39
N ASP A 75 13.43 10.86 22.41
CA ASP A 75 14.57 10.82 21.49
C ASP A 75 14.65 9.62 20.52
N ASP A 76 13.62 8.78 20.46
CA ASP A 76 13.53 7.72 19.46
C ASP A 76 13.43 8.27 18.02
N LEU A 77 14.17 7.61 17.13
CA LEU A 77 14.07 7.82 15.68
C LEU A 77 13.80 6.49 14.98
N ILE A 78 12.67 6.42 14.26
CA ILE A 78 12.32 5.26 13.44
C ILE A 78 12.44 5.64 11.97
N LEU A 79 13.15 4.80 11.22
CA LEU A 79 13.22 4.84 9.77
C LEU A 79 12.60 3.57 9.21
N TRP A 80 11.82 3.71 8.14
CA TRP A 80 11.26 2.58 7.43
C TRP A 80 11.22 2.84 5.92
N ASP A 81 11.21 1.76 5.14
CA ASP A 81 11.05 1.84 3.69
C ASP A 81 9.57 1.80 3.31
N ASN A 82 9.03 2.92 2.82
CA ASN A 82 7.64 3.04 2.39
C ASN A 82 7.25 2.10 1.23
N ARG A 83 8.22 1.51 0.51
CA ARG A 83 7.98 0.56 -0.58
C ARG A 83 7.63 -0.84 -0.07
N ALA A 84 7.98 -1.15 1.18
CA ALA A 84 7.93 -2.50 1.73
C ALA A 84 6.98 -2.65 2.93
N VAL A 85 6.47 -1.56 3.48
CA VAL A 85 5.64 -1.60 4.70
C VAL A 85 4.35 -0.80 4.59
N HIS A 86 3.32 -1.27 5.27
CA HIS A 86 2.19 -0.45 5.69
C HIS A 86 2.40 -0.03 7.15
N HIS A 87 1.94 1.17 7.52
CA HIS A 87 2.00 1.63 8.89
C HIS A 87 0.67 2.24 9.32
N ARG A 88 0.35 2.10 10.60
CA ARG A 88 -0.81 2.76 11.21
C ARG A 88 -0.46 3.26 12.60
N ALA A 89 -1.00 4.42 12.95
CA ALA A 89 -0.97 4.89 14.32
C ALA A 89 -1.94 4.07 15.19
N THR A 90 -1.53 3.76 16.41
CA THR A 90 -2.50 3.43 17.46
C THR A 90 -3.20 4.71 17.91
N GLY A 91 -4.45 4.56 18.36
CA GLY A 91 -5.20 5.63 19.00
C GLY A 91 -4.42 6.23 20.17
N CYS A 92 -4.62 7.52 20.40
CA CYS A 92 -3.94 8.30 21.42
C CYS A 92 -5.01 9.05 22.21
N PRO A 93 -5.12 8.86 23.54
CA PRO A 93 -6.11 9.58 24.34
C PRO A 93 -5.90 11.09 24.24
N ASN A 94 -6.98 11.85 24.18
CA ASN A 94 -6.92 13.32 24.02
C ASN A 94 -6.16 14.02 25.16
N GLU A 95 -6.15 13.42 26.35
CA GLU A 95 -5.44 13.92 27.53
C GLU A 95 -3.92 13.81 27.42
N PHE A 96 -3.42 12.94 26.54
CA PHE A 96 -1.99 12.68 26.34
C PHE A 96 -1.61 12.96 24.88
N PRO A 97 -1.45 14.23 24.48
CA PRO A 97 -1.19 14.58 23.08
C PRO A 97 0.15 14.00 22.61
N ARG A 98 0.12 13.33 21.45
CA ARG A 98 1.33 12.84 20.78
C ARG A 98 1.69 13.74 19.59
N LYS A 99 2.91 14.27 19.60
CA LYS A 99 3.49 15.01 18.46
C LYS A 99 4.70 14.24 17.92
N LEU A 100 4.66 13.95 16.62
CA LEU A 100 5.76 13.34 15.88
C LEU A 100 6.10 14.23 14.69
N VAL A 101 7.38 14.35 14.37
CA VAL A 101 7.84 15.07 13.17
C VAL A 101 8.35 14.04 12.17
N ARG A 102 7.90 14.12 10.92
CA ARG A 102 8.30 13.22 9.85
C ARG A 102 8.97 13.98 8.72
N THR A 103 10.10 13.47 8.26
CA THR A 103 10.65 13.80 6.95
C THR A 103 10.51 12.60 6.02
N THR A 104 10.33 12.85 4.73
CA THR A 104 10.24 11.80 3.70
C THR A 104 11.31 12.06 2.67
N VAL A 105 12.07 11.02 2.32
CA VAL A 105 13.09 11.10 1.28
C VAL A 105 12.45 10.67 -0.04
N SER A 106 12.44 11.56 -1.02
CA SER A 106 12.12 11.24 -2.41
C SER A 106 13.37 10.75 -3.15
N ASN A 107 13.17 9.92 -4.17
CA ASN A 107 14.20 9.58 -5.14
C ASN A 107 13.65 9.94 -6.53
N ASP A 108 14.52 10.43 -7.40
CA ASP A 108 14.19 10.93 -8.75
C ASP A 108 13.74 9.79 -9.70
N ASN A 109 14.01 8.53 -9.34
CA ASN A 109 13.50 7.37 -10.07
C ASN A 109 12.09 7.03 -9.59
N ALA A 110 11.09 7.30 -10.44
CA ALA A 110 9.69 6.98 -10.20
C ALA A 110 9.52 5.51 -9.74
N PRO A 111 8.73 5.22 -8.69
CA PRO A 111 8.90 3.95 -7.96
C PRO A 111 8.31 2.72 -8.66
N PHE A 112 7.69 2.87 -9.83
CA PHE A 112 6.74 1.89 -10.35
C PHE A 112 6.86 1.57 -11.83
N GLU A 113 7.93 1.96 -12.53
CA GLU A 113 8.15 1.57 -13.93
C GLU A 113 8.61 0.11 -14.06
N GLY A 114 7.73 -0.82 -13.68
CA GLY A 114 7.63 -2.11 -14.35
C GLY A 114 6.42 -2.03 -15.28
N PRO A 115 6.43 -2.68 -16.46
CA PRO A 115 5.24 -2.73 -17.29
C PRO A 115 4.05 -3.21 -16.46
N LEU A 116 2.86 -2.67 -16.73
CA LEU A 116 1.59 -3.24 -16.26
C LEU A 116 1.45 -4.64 -16.90
N VAL A 117 2.24 -5.60 -16.45
CA VAL A 117 2.16 -6.98 -16.90
C VAL A 117 0.98 -7.56 -16.15
N GLY A 118 -0.10 -7.83 -16.87
CA GLY A 118 -1.17 -8.69 -16.39
C GLY A 118 -0.53 -9.98 -15.89
N ALA A 119 -0.48 -10.14 -14.57
CA ALA A 119 0.05 -11.33 -13.96
C ALA A 119 -0.95 -12.47 -14.21
N THR A 120 -0.82 -13.13 -15.35
CA THR A 120 -1.29 -14.49 -15.50
C THR A 120 -0.47 -15.33 -14.53
N LEU A 121 -1.07 -15.62 -13.36
CA LEU A 121 -0.63 -16.70 -12.50
C LEU A 121 -0.78 -18.00 -13.30
N THR A 122 0.27 -18.41 -14.00
CA THR A 122 0.43 -19.81 -14.39
C THR A 122 1.22 -20.48 -13.28
N ASP A 123 0.52 -21.21 -12.41
CA ASP A 123 1.09 -22.14 -11.44
C ASP A 123 1.95 -23.20 -12.16
N PRO A 124 3.01 -23.73 -11.51
CA PRO A 124 3.41 -25.12 -11.68
C PRO A 124 2.54 -26.09 -10.84
#